data_AF-A0A9E0B995-F1
#
_entry.id   AF-A0A9E0B995-F1
#
_cell.length_a   1.000
_cell.length_b   1.000
_cell.length_c   1.000
_cell.angle_alpha   90.00
_cell.angle_beta   90.00
_cell.angle_gamma   90.00
#
_symmetry.space_group_name_H-M   'P 1'
#
loop_
_entity.id
_entity.type
_entity.pdbx_description
1 polymer ?
#
loop_
_entity_poly.entity_id
_entity_poly.type
_entity_poly.pdbx_seq_one_letter_code
_entity_poly.pdbx_strand_id
1 'polypeptide(L)'
;MSNYTASALLAAQAKFIPSFETPEVRRKQDPALMLALKNMEVTIPTHQELRKKDDRAVKAYIKTKRAASATTTKAHNHTGTKADSKEVTLSWVKFVEPFTIYLKQGQSNIFGYAEQLAHEMMESARNLHSRAGTAALAYLQSNRSQLASLTTGGSGSWNNTNFALEVAGADKDRFLQNAASFMRVQNFRGQYDAILDAEQYRKMQYILQQGAANQANLSWQAADFATIAETTEAIDANYSNGSALIMPANSFAGLPWNDPTNRQGKGDYDSVLGGYGVVTDPLGSGLNFDFHAYTTRADGSSQGGGVQDEVLEAEMTLTIGWVLPPLSTADEAVVYELAQLT
;
A
#
# COMPACT_ATOMS: atom_id res chain seq x y z
N MET A 1 38.26 -7.75 11.46
CA MET A 1 38.12 -7.68 9.99
C MET A 1 36.79 -7.01 9.72
N SER A 2 36.71 -6.05 8.77
CA SER A 2 35.40 -5.56 8.33
C SER A 2 34.63 -6.75 7.76
N ASN A 3 33.48 -7.05 8.35
CA ASN A 3 32.52 -8.08 7.94
C ASN A 3 32.41 -8.10 6.40
N TYR A 4 32.85 -9.20 5.77
CA TYR A 4 32.97 -9.33 4.32
C TYR A 4 31.58 -9.23 3.68
N THR A 5 30.56 -9.81 4.33
CA THR A 5 29.17 -9.71 3.93
C THR A 5 28.63 -8.29 4.09
N ALA A 6 28.99 -7.55 5.15
CA ALA A 6 28.58 -6.15 5.29
C ALA A 6 29.24 -5.24 4.22
N SER A 7 30.51 -5.50 3.87
CA SER A 7 31.19 -4.78 2.77
C SER A 7 30.60 -5.15 1.41
N ALA A 8 30.20 -6.41 1.21
CA ALA A 8 29.52 -6.86 0.00
C ALA A 8 28.11 -6.26 -0.11
N LEU A 9 27.38 -6.13 1.00
CA LEU A 9 26.08 -5.47 1.09
C LEU A 9 26.18 -3.99 0.67
N LEU A 10 27.17 -3.26 1.19
CA LEU A 10 27.40 -1.85 0.84
C LEU A 10 27.80 -1.68 -0.63
N ALA A 11 28.63 -2.60 -1.16
CA ALA A 11 29.04 -2.59 -2.56
C ALA A 11 27.88 -2.98 -3.51
N ALA A 12 27.02 -3.92 -3.10
CA ALA A 12 25.79 -4.29 -3.80
C ALA A 12 24.82 -3.10 -3.85
N GLN A 13 24.66 -2.38 -2.73
CA GLN A 13 23.84 -1.16 -2.65
C GLN A 13 24.30 -0.05 -3.62
N ALA A 14 25.60 0.03 -3.92
CA ALA A 14 26.19 1.11 -4.72
C ALA A 14 26.24 0.87 -6.24
N LYS A 15 26.02 -0.36 -6.73
CA LYS A 15 26.28 -0.75 -8.15
C LYS A 15 25.06 -0.78 -9.08
N PHE A 16 23.94 -0.17 -8.71
CA PHE A 16 22.72 -0.22 -9.51
C PHE A 16 22.72 0.74 -10.71
N ILE A 17 22.83 0.24 -11.94
CA ILE A 17 22.40 0.95 -13.15
C ILE A 17 21.61 -0.02 -14.08
N PRO A 18 20.31 0.19 -14.37
CA PRO A 18 19.36 -0.91 -14.62
C PRO A 18 18.63 -0.82 -15.98
N SER A 19 19.31 -0.42 -17.06
CA SER A 19 18.64 -0.08 -18.34
C SER A 19 18.56 -1.20 -19.38
N PHE A 20 19.32 -2.29 -19.25
CA PHE A 20 19.29 -3.42 -20.20
C PHE A 20 18.55 -4.67 -19.68
N GLU A 21 18.47 -4.86 -18.37
CA GLU A 21 17.76 -5.99 -17.74
C GLU A 21 16.26 -5.71 -17.55
N THR A 22 15.83 -4.44 -17.65
CA THR A 22 14.47 -3.95 -17.36
C THR A 22 13.31 -4.79 -17.95
N PRO A 23 13.41 -5.40 -19.16
CA PRO A 23 12.33 -6.22 -19.71
C PRO A 23 12.11 -7.59 -19.04
N GLU A 24 13.13 -8.17 -18.41
CA GLU A 24 13.00 -9.42 -17.66
C GLU A 24 12.49 -9.13 -16.24
N VAL A 25 12.97 -8.04 -15.67
CA VAL A 25 12.70 -7.65 -14.28
C VAL A 25 11.56 -6.62 -14.14
N ARG A 26 10.47 -6.86 -14.88
CA ARG A 26 9.26 -6.03 -14.85
C ARG A 26 8.63 -6.01 -13.46
N ARG A 27 8.05 -4.88 -13.09
CA ARG A 27 7.41 -4.65 -11.79
C ARG A 27 5.92 -4.45 -11.97
N LYS A 28 5.16 -4.94 -10.99
CA LYS A 28 3.76 -4.58 -10.85
C LYS A 28 3.65 -3.11 -10.45
N GLN A 29 2.63 -2.42 -10.95
CA GLN A 29 2.29 -1.09 -10.45
C GLN A 29 1.42 -1.24 -9.21
N ASP A 30 1.88 -0.70 -8.07
CA ASP A 30 1.22 -0.82 -6.78
C ASP A 30 0.73 0.55 -6.27
N PRO A 31 -0.31 1.13 -6.89
CA PRO A 31 -0.78 2.48 -6.57
C PRO A 31 -1.32 2.61 -5.15
N ALA A 32 -1.95 1.55 -4.63
CA ALA A 32 -2.50 1.52 -3.29
C ALA A 32 -1.38 1.65 -2.24
N LEU A 33 -0.28 0.90 -2.42
CA LEU A 33 0.90 0.99 -1.56
C LEU A 33 1.52 2.39 -1.62
N MET A 34 1.72 2.93 -2.82
CA MET A 34 2.32 4.27 -2.98
C MET A 34 1.46 5.38 -2.37
N LEU A 35 0.13 5.30 -2.51
CA LEU A 35 -0.80 6.23 -1.89
C LEU A 35 -0.74 6.15 -0.35
N ALA A 36 -0.67 4.94 0.18
CA ALA A 36 -0.57 4.70 1.61
C ALA A 36 0.71 5.29 2.21
N LEU A 37 1.84 5.14 1.51
CA LEU A 37 3.15 5.65 1.94
C LEU A 37 3.21 7.18 1.90
N LYS A 38 2.59 7.82 0.91
CA LYS A 38 2.49 9.28 0.81
C LYS A 38 1.83 9.91 2.04
N ASN A 39 0.88 9.22 2.65
CA ASN A 39 0.02 9.77 3.72
C ASN A 39 0.48 9.40 5.14
N MET A 40 1.58 8.66 5.27
CA MET A 40 2.06 8.07 6.53
C MET A 40 2.24 9.09 7.67
N GLU A 41 2.88 10.24 7.42
CA GLU A 41 3.16 11.25 8.46
C GLU A 41 1.92 12.05 8.88
N VAL A 42 0.94 12.18 7.99
CA VAL A 42 -0.25 13.01 8.21
C VAL A 42 -1.21 12.32 9.19
N THR A 43 -1.29 10.99 9.14
CA THR A 43 -2.32 10.24 9.87
C THR A 43 -1.88 9.84 11.28
N ILE A 44 -0.66 9.32 11.47
CA ILE A 44 -0.14 8.92 12.79
C ILE A 44 1.38 9.26 12.89
N PRO A 45 1.73 10.45 13.42
CA PRO A 45 3.13 10.74 13.73
C PRO A 45 3.65 9.74 14.78
N THR A 46 4.93 9.35 14.67
CA THR A 46 5.65 8.42 15.56
C THR A 46 5.12 6.96 15.62
N HIS A 47 4.43 6.49 14.58
CA HIS A 47 3.91 5.11 14.50
C HIS A 47 4.95 4.01 14.78
N GLN A 48 6.24 4.23 14.49
CA GLN A 48 7.32 3.28 14.77
C GLN A 48 7.63 3.05 16.25
N GLU A 49 7.26 3.97 17.14
CA GLU A 49 7.52 3.86 18.59
C GLU A 49 6.36 3.19 19.34
N LEU A 50 5.18 3.16 18.75
CA LEU A 50 3.96 2.62 19.37
C LEU A 50 4.04 1.09 19.54
N ARG A 51 4.77 0.40 18.66
CA ARG A 51 4.94 -1.05 18.67
C ARG A 51 6.39 -1.41 19.06
N LYS A 52 6.53 -2.01 20.25
CA LYS A 52 7.83 -2.45 20.81
C LYS A 52 8.16 -3.91 20.53
N LYS A 53 7.15 -4.71 20.16
CA LYS A 53 7.25 -6.13 19.83
C LYS A 53 6.18 -6.47 18.80
N ASP A 54 6.47 -7.43 17.93
CA ASP A 54 5.56 -7.89 16.89
C ASP A 54 4.18 -8.30 17.45
N ASP A 55 4.10 -9.09 18.52
CA ASP A 55 2.80 -9.57 19.04
C ASP A 55 1.93 -8.49 19.72
N ARG A 56 2.43 -7.25 19.87
CA ARG A 56 1.71 -6.21 20.61
C ARG A 56 0.65 -5.53 19.75
N ALA A 57 -0.61 -5.75 20.10
CA ALA A 57 -1.73 -4.97 19.56
C ALA A 57 -1.58 -3.48 19.94
N VAL A 58 -1.67 -2.60 18.95
CA VAL A 58 -1.65 -1.15 19.13
C VAL A 58 -3.04 -0.60 18.79
N LYS A 59 -3.54 0.28 19.65
CA LYS A 59 -4.86 0.89 19.53
C LYS A 59 -4.69 2.40 19.34
N ALA A 60 -5.33 2.95 18.31
CA ALA A 60 -5.44 4.39 18.11
C ALA A 60 -6.83 4.86 18.53
N TYR A 61 -6.91 6.00 19.23
CA TYR A 61 -8.18 6.59 19.64
C TYR A 61 -8.48 7.83 18.80
N ILE A 62 -9.60 7.80 18.09
CA ILE A 62 -10.03 8.90 17.21
C ILE A 62 -11.36 9.44 17.75
N LYS A 63 -11.49 10.77 17.79
CA LYS A 63 -12.72 11.43 18.24
C LYS A 63 -13.83 11.21 17.22
N THR A 64 -15.01 10.79 17.68
CA THR A 64 -16.18 10.62 16.82
C THR A 64 -17.07 11.87 16.81
N LYS A 65 -17.89 12.00 15.77
CA LYS A 65 -18.88 13.08 15.66
C LYS A 65 -19.98 12.88 16.70
N ARG A 66 -20.35 13.95 17.40
CA ARG A 66 -21.54 13.97 18.26
C ARG A 66 -22.82 14.01 17.39
N ALA A 67 -23.78 13.15 17.70
CA ALA A 67 -25.13 13.23 17.11
C ALA A 67 -25.82 14.54 17.52
N ALA A 68 -26.47 15.22 16.56
CA ALA A 68 -27.21 16.44 16.84
C ALA A 68 -28.42 16.15 17.76
N SER A 69 -28.63 17.00 18.77
CA SER A 69 -29.84 16.93 19.59
C SER A 69 -30.99 17.62 18.87
N ALA A 70 -32.18 17.00 18.83
CA ALA A 70 -33.37 17.54 18.17
C ALA A 70 -34.20 18.48 19.08
N THR A 71 -33.68 18.87 20.25
CA THR A 71 -34.41 19.71 21.21
C THR A 71 -34.56 21.13 20.66
N THR A 72 -35.80 21.57 20.47
CA THR A 72 -36.14 22.92 19.97
C THR A 72 -36.47 23.91 21.08
N THR A 73 -36.56 23.45 22.33
CA THR A 73 -36.89 24.25 23.51
C THR A 73 -35.68 24.42 24.43
N LYS A 74 -35.55 25.60 25.03
CA LYS A 74 -34.54 25.87 26.06
C LYS A 74 -34.97 25.17 27.35
N ALA A 75 -34.14 24.29 27.89
CA ALA A 75 -34.41 23.55 29.12
C ALA A 75 -33.37 23.89 30.19
N HIS A 76 -33.78 23.96 31.46
CA HIS A 76 -32.84 24.24 32.56
C HIS A 76 -31.83 23.10 32.77
N ASN A 77 -32.22 21.85 32.50
CA ASN A 77 -31.34 20.69 32.52
C ASN A 77 -30.86 20.37 31.11
N HIS A 78 -29.60 20.66 30.83
CA HIS A 78 -28.97 20.44 29.52
C HIS A 78 -28.44 19.01 29.37
N THR A 79 -29.35 18.02 29.32
CA THR A 79 -28.98 16.62 29.04
C THR A 79 -28.78 16.42 27.52
N GLY A 80 -27.63 16.85 27.02
CA GLY A 80 -27.22 16.62 25.62
C GLY A 80 -26.38 15.36 25.45
N THR A 81 -26.35 14.82 24.24
CA THR A 81 -25.41 13.77 23.82
C THR A 81 -23.97 14.30 23.93
N LYS A 82 -23.02 13.45 24.35
CA LYS A 82 -21.59 13.76 24.36
C LYS A 82 -20.92 13.08 23.17
N ALA A 83 -19.86 13.70 22.63
CA ALA A 83 -19.00 13.03 21.65
C ALA A 83 -18.19 11.93 22.36
N ASP A 84 -17.97 10.80 21.70
CA ASP A 84 -17.18 9.69 22.24
C ASP A 84 -15.87 9.52 21.43
N SER A 85 -14.93 8.73 21.92
CA SER A 85 -13.77 8.26 21.17
C SER A 85 -14.01 6.85 20.65
N LYS A 86 -13.67 6.59 19.39
CA LYS A 86 -13.67 5.25 18.80
C LYS A 86 -12.25 4.71 18.80
N GLU A 87 -12.11 3.48 19.29
CA GLU A 87 -10.87 2.72 19.25
C GLU A 87 -10.73 2.05 17.89
N VAL A 88 -9.58 2.24 17.25
CA VAL A 88 -9.18 1.53 16.03
C VAL A 88 -8.01 0.64 16.39
N THR A 89 -8.20 -0.67 16.24
CA THR A 89 -7.11 -1.64 16.38
C THR A 89 -6.30 -1.63 15.09
N LEU A 90 -5.02 -1.26 15.21
CA LEU A 90 -4.08 -1.28 14.11
C LEU A 90 -3.57 -2.72 13.94
N SER A 91 -3.78 -3.29 12.75
CA SER A 91 -3.29 -4.62 12.40
C SER A 91 -2.14 -4.49 11.40
N TRP A 92 -1.00 -5.11 11.70
CA TRP A 92 0.12 -5.20 10.79
C TRP A 92 0.15 -6.57 10.12
N VAL A 93 0.50 -6.58 8.85
CA VAL A 93 0.78 -7.78 8.08
C VAL A 93 2.30 -7.88 7.91
N LYS A 94 2.83 -9.09 8.06
CA LYS A 94 4.25 -9.39 7.84
C LYS A 94 4.40 -10.17 6.53
N PHE A 95 5.24 -9.66 5.64
CA PHE A 95 5.69 -10.34 4.44
C PHE A 95 7.16 -10.69 4.62
N VAL A 96 7.49 -11.95 4.34
CA VAL A 96 8.83 -12.52 4.54
C VAL A 96 9.26 -13.17 3.24
N GLU A 97 10.50 -12.89 2.81
CA GLU A 97 11.19 -13.53 1.68
C GLU A 97 12.56 -14.05 2.15
N PRO A 98 12.70 -15.37 2.36
CA PRO A 98 13.97 -16.00 2.66
C PRO A 98 14.75 -16.35 1.38
N PHE A 99 16.07 -16.18 1.39
CA PHE A 99 16.96 -16.59 0.31
C PHE A 99 18.32 -17.09 0.85
N THR A 100 19.04 -17.85 0.05
CA THR A 100 20.34 -18.43 0.43
C THR A 100 21.36 -18.29 -0.69
N ILE A 101 22.61 -17.99 -0.36
CA ILE A 101 23.70 -17.89 -1.34
C ILE A 101 24.92 -18.62 -0.80
N TYR A 102 25.55 -19.42 -1.66
CA TYR A 102 26.79 -20.10 -1.34
C TYR A 102 28.00 -19.24 -1.69
N LEU A 103 28.97 -19.15 -0.78
CA LEU A 103 30.15 -18.31 -0.98
C LEU A 103 30.98 -18.77 -2.19
N LYS A 104 31.16 -20.08 -2.39
CA LYS A 104 31.96 -20.62 -3.51
C LYS A 104 31.19 -20.71 -4.83
N GLN A 105 29.88 -20.49 -4.84
CA GLN A 105 29.11 -20.38 -6.09
C GLN A 105 29.56 -19.15 -6.90
N GLY A 106 29.92 -18.04 -6.24
CA GLY A 106 30.50 -16.86 -6.89
C GLY A 106 31.93 -17.06 -7.44
N GLN A 107 32.63 -18.12 -7.04
CA GLN A 107 33.96 -18.47 -7.59
C GLN A 107 33.85 -19.34 -8.85
N SER A 108 32.74 -20.05 -9.01
CA SER A 108 32.48 -20.96 -10.13
C SER A 108 31.57 -20.34 -11.21
N ASN A 109 31.05 -19.13 -10.97
CA ASN A 109 30.10 -18.44 -11.83
C ASN A 109 30.69 -17.15 -12.42
N ILE A 110 30.13 -16.67 -13.52
CA ILE A 110 30.54 -15.43 -14.19
C ILE A 110 30.20 -14.20 -13.32
N PHE A 111 29.09 -14.28 -12.58
CA PHE A 111 28.69 -13.26 -11.63
C PHE A 111 29.31 -13.52 -10.25
N GLY A 112 29.96 -12.49 -9.70
CA GLY A 112 30.59 -12.56 -8.39
C GLY A 112 29.56 -12.67 -7.26
N TYR A 113 30.01 -13.07 -6.07
CA TYR A 113 29.15 -13.20 -4.88
C TYR A 113 28.31 -11.95 -4.57
N ALA A 114 28.92 -10.76 -4.68
CA ALA A 114 28.21 -9.50 -4.44
C ALA A 114 27.11 -9.20 -5.49
N GLU A 115 27.26 -9.68 -6.73
CA GLU A 115 26.28 -9.49 -7.80
C GLU A 115 25.09 -10.45 -7.63
N GLN A 116 25.37 -11.69 -7.24
CA GLN A 116 24.33 -12.67 -6.90
C GLN A 116 23.51 -12.20 -5.68
N LEU A 117 24.17 -11.68 -4.65
CA LEU A 117 23.50 -11.11 -3.49
C LEU A 117 22.63 -9.90 -3.86
N ALA A 118 23.15 -8.99 -4.69
CA ALA A 118 22.37 -7.84 -5.16
C ALA A 118 21.11 -8.26 -5.92
N HIS A 119 21.21 -9.29 -6.77
CA HIS A 119 20.09 -9.82 -7.54
C HIS A 119 19.00 -10.42 -6.64
N GLU A 120 19.37 -11.31 -5.71
CA GLU A 120 18.40 -11.94 -4.79
C GLU A 120 17.72 -10.91 -3.88
N MET A 121 18.46 -9.90 -3.42
CA MET A 121 17.87 -8.80 -2.65
C MET A 121 16.89 -7.96 -3.48
N MET A 122 17.17 -7.78 -4.78
CA MET A 122 16.30 -7.02 -5.68
C MET A 122 15.01 -7.78 -5.99
N GLU A 123 15.10 -9.08 -6.22
CA GLU A 123 13.92 -9.95 -6.41
C GLU A 123 13.09 -10.06 -5.13
N SER A 124 13.74 -10.20 -3.98
CA SER A 124 13.07 -10.18 -2.67
C SER A 124 12.30 -8.87 -2.46
N ALA A 125 12.94 -7.71 -2.73
CA ALA A 125 12.27 -6.41 -2.63
C ALA A 125 11.07 -6.29 -3.58
N ARG A 126 11.17 -6.79 -4.82
CA ARG A 126 10.04 -6.81 -5.78
C ARG A 126 8.88 -7.67 -5.31
N ASN A 127 9.16 -8.87 -4.82
CA ASN A 127 8.14 -9.80 -4.34
C ASN A 127 7.41 -9.20 -3.13
N LEU A 128 8.15 -8.61 -2.19
CA LEU A 128 7.58 -7.89 -1.04
C LEU A 128 6.67 -6.75 -1.49
N HIS A 129 7.10 -5.94 -2.46
CA HIS A 129 6.29 -4.84 -3.02
C HIS A 129 4.98 -5.34 -3.64
N SER A 130 5.07 -6.30 -4.56
CA SER A 130 3.90 -6.85 -5.26
C SER A 130 2.87 -7.43 -4.28
N ARG A 131 3.34 -8.21 -3.30
CA ARG A 131 2.49 -8.80 -2.25
C ARG A 131 1.88 -7.73 -1.34
N ALA A 132 2.64 -6.70 -0.97
CA ALA A 132 2.15 -5.59 -0.17
C ALA A 132 1.13 -4.74 -0.93
N GLY A 133 1.34 -4.51 -2.22
CA GLY A 133 0.40 -3.81 -3.11
C GLY A 133 -0.93 -4.52 -3.25
N THR A 134 -0.91 -5.83 -3.52
CA THR A 134 -2.14 -6.67 -3.54
C THR A 134 -2.85 -6.63 -2.19
N ALA A 135 -2.11 -6.72 -1.08
CA ALA A 135 -2.71 -6.66 0.26
C ALA A 135 -3.33 -5.29 0.57
N ALA A 136 -2.72 -4.19 0.12
CA ALA A 136 -3.26 -2.85 0.28
C ALA A 136 -4.58 -2.68 -0.49
N LEU A 137 -4.64 -3.17 -1.75
CA LEU A 137 -5.85 -3.11 -2.55
C LEU A 137 -6.98 -3.96 -1.94
N ALA A 138 -6.66 -5.19 -1.51
CA ALA A 138 -7.62 -6.07 -0.84
C ALA A 138 -8.13 -5.46 0.48
N TYR A 139 -7.25 -4.78 1.23
CA TYR A 139 -7.65 -4.06 2.44
C TYR A 139 -8.66 -2.93 2.12
N LEU A 140 -8.41 -2.11 1.10
CA LEU A 140 -9.33 -1.05 0.69
C LEU A 140 -10.68 -1.61 0.23
N GLN A 141 -10.68 -2.69 -0.56
CA GLN A 141 -11.91 -3.30 -1.06
C GLN A 141 -12.75 -3.87 0.10
N SER A 142 -12.12 -4.65 0.99
CA SER A 142 -12.81 -5.27 2.13
C SER A 142 -13.32 -4.26 3.16
N ASN A 143 -12.72 -3.07 3.24
CA ASN A 143 -13.12 -1.99 4.13
C ASN A 143 -13.85 -0.85 3.40
N ARG A 144 -14.42 -1.11 2.22
CA ARG A 144 -15.29 -0.15 1.53
C ARG A 144 -16.59 0.06 2.31
N SER A 145 -17.20 1.23 2.11
CA SER A 145 -18.47 1.57 2.73
C SER A 145 -19.57 0.67 2.19
N GLN A 146 -20.33 0.05 3.09
CA GLN A 146 -21.51 -0.73 2.74
C GLN A 146 -22.79 0.12 2.75
N LEU A 147 -22.68 1.33 3.31
CA LEU A 147 -23.75 2.31 3.36
C LEU A 147 -23.43 3.50 2.44
N ALA A 148 -24.49 4.04 1.84
CA ALA A 148 -24.48 5.31 1.16
C ALA A 148 -25.68 6.15 1.61
N SER A 149 -25.57 7.47 1.50
CA SER A 149 -26.69 8.40 1.66
C SER A 149 -27.89 7.98 0.82
N LEU A 150 -29.10 8.24 1.35
CA LEU A 150 -30.39 7.90 0.74
C LEU A 150 -30.54 8.41 -0.71
N THR A 151 -29.80 9.44 -1.07
CA THR A 151 -29.70 9.94 -2.44
C THR A 151 -28.25 9.87 -2.91
N THR A 152 -28.05 9.52 -4.17
CA THR A 152 -26.77 9.59 -4.86
C THR A 152 -26.54 10.95 -5.55
N GLY A 153 -27.50 11.88 -5.42
CA GLY A 153 -27.47 13.18 -6.08
C GLY A 153 -27.54 13.09 -7.61
N GLY A 154 -28.09 12.01 -8.16
CA GLY A 154 -28.14 11.76 -9.60
C GLY A 154 -26.85 11.20 -10.20
N SER A 155 -25.87 10.83 -9.37
CA SER A 155 -24.57 10.33 -9.82
C SER A 155 -24.59 8.87 -10.28
N GLY A 156 -25.69 8.15 -10.06
CA GLY A 156 -25.81 6.71 -10.32
C GLY A 156 -26.80 6.05 -9.37
N SER A 157 -26.83 4.72 -9.38
CA SER A 157 -27.64 3.90 -8.47
C SER A 157 -26.74 3.17 -7.48
N TRP A 158 -27.11 3.14 -6.20
CA TRP A 158 -26.36 2.39 -5.20
C TRP A 158 -26.82 0.93 -5.16
N ASN A 159 -25.88 0.00 -5.32
CA ASN A 159 -26.14 -1.44 -5.22
C ASN A 159 -25.83 -1.93 -3.80
N ASN A 160 -26.87 -2.28 -3.04
CA ASN A 160 -26.75 -2.77 -1.66
C ASN A 160 -26.20 -4.21 -1.54
N THR A 161 -26.06 -4.94 -2.65
CA THR A 161 -25.50 -6.30 -2.66
C THR A 161 -24.00 -6.26 -2.92
N ASN A 162 -23.57 -5.48 -3.90
CA ASN A 162 -22.16 -5.37 -4.29
C ASN A 162 -21.43 -4.24 -3.54
N PHE A 163 -22.18 -3.35 -2.89
CA PHE A 163 -21.69 -2.16 -2.19
C PHE A 163 -20.90 -1.22 -3.09
N ALA A 164 -21.46 -0.93 -4.27
CA ALA A 164 -20.88 -0.07 -5.27
C ALA A 164 -21.90 0.95 -5.81
N LEU A 165 -21.40 2.14 -6.18
CA LEU A 165 -22.17 3.08 -6.99
C LEU A 165 -22.07 2.68 -8.46
N GLU A 166 -23.21 2.31 -9.03
CA GLU A 166 -23.33 1.92 -10.42
C GLU A 166 -23.66 3.15 -11.29
N VAL A 167 -22.72 3.52 -12.15
CA VAL A 167 -22.87 4.58 -13.15
C VAL A 167 -23.36 3.94 -14.45
N ALA A 168 -24.46 4.47 -15.00
CA ALA A 168 -25.05 3.94 -16.24
C ALA A 168 -24.06 4.04 -17.43
N GLY A 169 -24.14 3.11 -18.39
CA GLY A 169 -23.36 3.13 -19.63
C GLY A 169 -23.46 4.44 -20.42
N ALA A 170 -24.63 5.08 -20.37
CA ALA A 170 -24.89 6.37 -21.01
C ALA A 170 -24.09 7.54 -20.39
N ASP A 171 -23.70 7.43 -19.11
CA ASP A 171 -23.01 8.47 -18.36
C ASP A 171 -21.50 8.20 -18.20
N LYS A 172 -20.94 7.27 -18.99
CA LYS A 172 -19.52 6.91 -18.95
C LYS A 172 -18.58 8.12 -19.12
N ASP A 173 -18.99 9.08 -19.92
CA ASP A 173 -18.23 10.30 -20.20
C ASP A 173 -18.25 11.25 -19.01
N ARG A 174 -19.00 10.99 -17.93
CA ARG A 174 -19.07 11.81 -16.70
C ARG A 174 -18.71 11.02 -15.45
N PHE A 175 -18.08 9.86 -15.60
CA PHE A 175 -17.80 8.94 -14.51
C PHE A 175 -17.09 9.60 -13.31
N LEU A 176 -16.00 10.35 -13.55
CA LEU A 176 -15.26 11.04 -12.49
C LEU A 176 -16.07 12.16 -11.80
N GLN A 177 -16.94 12.84 -12.54
CA GLN A 177 -17.82 13.86 -11.96
C GLN A 177 -18.92 13.25 -11.10
N ASN A 178 -19.50 12.15 -11.56
CA ASN A 178 -20.45 11.38 -10.79
C ASN A 178 -19.79 10.86 -9.51
N ALA A 179 -18.55 10.39 -9.59
CA ALA A 179 -17.76 10.00 -8.42
C ALA A 179 -17.55 11.16 -7.43
N ALA A 180 -17.10 12.33 -7.91
CA ALA A 180 -16.90 13.50 -7.06
C ALA A 180 -18.21 14.03 -6.47
N SER A 181 -19.29 14.07 -7.25
CA SER A 181 -20.62 14.48 -6.80
C SER A 181 -21.16 13.55 -5.72
N PHE A 182 -21.04 12.23 -5.93
CA PHE A 182 -21.43 11.22 -4.96
C PHE A 182 -20.69 11.41 -3.63
N MET A 183 -19.36 11.61 -3.65
CA MET A 183 -18.58 11.87 -2.44
C MET A 183 -19.03 13.16 -1.72
N ARG A 184 -19.42 14.21 -2.46
CA ARG A 184 -19.99 15.42 -1.86
C ARG A 184 -21.34 15.15 -1.19
N VAL A 185 -22.18 14.30 -1.75
CA VAL A 185 -23.46 13.90 -1.14
C VAL A 185 -23.24 13.09 0.13
N GLN A 186 -22.15 12.31 0.20
CA GLN A 186 -21.70 11.65 1.43
C GLN A 186 -21.02 12.60 2.44
N ASN A 187 -21.08 13.91 2.23
CA ASN A 187 -20.47 14.94 3.08
C ASN A 187 -18.94 14.97 3.11
N PHE A 188 -18.26 14.28 2.18
CA PHE A 188 -16.83 14.50 1.97
C PHE A 188 -16.59 15.78 1.18
N ARG A 189 -15.51 16.48 1.49
CA ARG A 189 -15.14 17.78 0.90
C ARG A 189 -13.64 17.80 0.65
N GLY A 190 -13.21 18.66 -0.26
CA GLY A 190 -11.81 18.75 -0.70
C GLY A 190 -11.55 17.90 -1.93
N GLN A 191 -10.27 17.57 -2.14
CA GLN A 191 -9.84 16.70 -3.24
C GLN A 191 -9.98 15.22 -2.87
N TYR A 192 -10.10 14.37 -3.89
CA TYR A 192 -10.24 12.93 -3.75
C TYR A 192 -9.06 12.18 -4.37
N ASP A 193 -8.77 10.99 -3.85
CA ASP A 193 -7.87 10.03 -4.46
C ASP A 193 -8.69 8.90 -5.08
N ALA A 194 -8.35 8.51 -6.31
CA ALA A 194 -8.99 7.42 -7.03
C ALA A 194 -7.99 6.38 -7.50
N ILE A 195 -8.31 5.12 -7.27
CA ILE A 195 -7.61 3.95 -7.82
C ILE A 195 -8.57 3.30 -8.81
N LEU A 196 -8.19 3.29 -10.08
CA LEU A 196 -8.98 2.75 -11.18
C LEU A 196 -8.36 1.43 -11.63
N ASP A 197 -9.19 0.45 -12.00
CA ASP A 197 -8.69 -0.72 -12.72
C ASP A 197 -8.19 -0.33 -14.12
N ALA A 198 -7.41 -1.22 -14.75
CA ALA A 198 -6.81 -0.96 -16.06
C ALA A 198 -7.84 -0.60 -17.15
N GLU A 199 -9.05 -1.17 -17.09
CA GLU A 199 -10.08 -0.87 -18.07
C GLU A 199 -10.63 0.55 -17.92
N GLN A 200 -10.99 0.93 -16.70
CA GLN A 200 -11.52 2.24 -16.39
C GLN A 200 -10.44 3.31 -16.55
N TYR A 201 -9.21 3.03 -16.13
CA TYR A 201 -8.09 3.94 -16.28
C TYR A 201 -7.82 4.28 -17.74
N ARG A 202 -7.83 3.29 -18.64
CA ARG A 202 -7.72 3.51 -20.09
C ARG A 202 -8.83 4.40 -20.64
N LYS A 203 -10.07 4.20 -20.20
CA LYS A 203 -11.21 5.06 -20.60
C LYS A 203 -11.01 6.49 -20.10
N MET A 204 -10.52 6.66 -18.86
CA MET A 204 -10.28 7.98 -18.29
C MET A 204 -9.10 8.69 -18.93
N GLN A 205 -8.01 8.00 -19.29
CA GLN A 205 -6.90 8.61 -20.03
C GLN A 205 -7.35 9.26 -21.34
N TYR A 206 -8.24 8.59 -22.07
CA TYR A 206 -8.82 9.14 -23.29
C TYR A 206 -9.59 10.44 -23.02
N ILE A 207 -10.40 10.48 -21.96
CA ILE A 207 -11.18 11.66 -21.55
C ILE A 207 -10.26 12.80 -21.08
N LEU A 208 -9.23 12.50 -20.30
CA LEU A 208 -8.29 13.48 -19.76
C LEU A 208 -7.43 14.14 -20.84
N GLN A 209 -7.10 13.41 -21.90
CA GLN A 209 -6.32 13.93 -23.03
C GLN A 209 -7.16 14.82 -23.97
N GLN A 210 -8.48 14.93 -23.77
CA GLN A 210 -9.33 15.89 -24.50
C GLN A 210 -9.09 17.31 -23.98
N GLY A 211 -8.02 17.94 -24.49
CA GLY A 211 -7.59 19.28 -24.10
C GLY A 211 -8.54 20.40 -24.53
N ALA A 212 -8.27 21.60 -24.02
CA ALA A 212 -9.14 22.77 -24.15
C ALA A 212 -9.41 23.25 -25.59
N ALA A 213 -8.59 22.84 -26.57
CA ALA A 213 -8.76 23.19 -27.99
C ALA A 213 -9.72 22.25 -28.74
N ASN A 214 -10.16 21.15 -28.13
CA ASN A 214 -11.11 20.21 -28.74
C ASN A 214 -12.56 20.68 -28.53
N GLN A 215 -13.42 20.49 -29.54
CA GLN A 215 -14.84 20.87 -29.47
C GLN A 215 -15.61 20.19 -28.32
N ALA A 216 -15.18 19.00 -27.90
CA ALA A 216 -15.62 18.35 -26.66
C ALA A 216 -14.45 18.34 -25.68
N ASN A 217 -14.34 19.35 -24.83
CA ASN A 217 -13.37 19.37 -23.73
C ASN A 217 -14.01 18.67 -22.52
N LEU A 218 -13.46 17.50 -22.15
CA LEU A 218 -13.90 16.73 -20.97
C LEU A 218 -12.82 16.65 -19.87
N SER A 219 -11.63 17.23 -20.10
CA SER A 219 -10.50 17.19 -19.16
C SER A 219 -10.78 17.83 -17.78
N TRP A 220 -11.73 18.77 -17.71
CA TRP A 220 -12.18 19.42 -16.48
C TRP A 220 -12.81 18.47 -15.45
N GLN A 221 -13.15 17.24 -15.85
CA GLN A 221 -13.75 16.23 -14.98
C GLN A 221 -12.85 15.73 -13.86
N ALA A 222 -11.54 15.83 -14.00
CA ALA A 222 -10.58 15.41 -12.97
C ALA A 222 -10.17 16.53 -11.99
N ALA A 223 -10.75 17.73 -12.10
CA ALA A 223 -10.34 18.87 -11.27
C ALA A 223 -10.48 18.63 -9.75
N ASP A 224 -11.41 17.76 -9.36
CA ASP A 224 -11.67 17.40 -7.97
C ASP A 224 -10.76 16.29 -7.43
N PHE A 225 -9.86 15.73 -8.25
CA PHE A 225 -8.99 14.62 -7.87
C PHE A 225 -7.55 15.08 -7.65
N ALA A 226 -6.99 14.73 -6.51
CA ALA A 226 -5.57 14.95 -6.19
C ALA A 226 -4.69 13.89 -6.85
N THR A 227 -5.15 12.64 -6.93
CA THR A 227 -4.43 11.54 -7.56
C THR A 227 -5.42 10.59 -8.22
N ILE A 228 -5.13 10.23 -9.48
CA ILE A 228 -5.82 9.18 -10.23
C ILE A 228 -4.76 8.16 -10.64
N ALA A 229 -4.84 6.96 -10.07
CA ALA A 229 -3.83 5.93 -10.27
C ALA A 229 -4.43 4.66 -10.90
N GLU A 230 -3.63 3.96 -11.69
CA GLU A 230 -3.99 2.69 -12.32
C GLU A 230 -3.53 1.52 -11.45
N THR A 231 -4.41 0.55 -11.22
CA THR A 231 -4.03 -0.79 -10.76
C THR A 231 -4.12 -1.77 -11.91
N THR A 232 -3.18 -2.71 -11.96
CA THR A 232 -3.20 -3.82 -12.94
C THR A 232 -4.13 -4.96 -12.50
N GLU A 233 -4.62 -4.93 -11.26
CA GLU A 233 -5.56 -5.91 -10.72
C GLU A 233 -7.01 -5.48 -10.93
N ALA A 234 -7.91 -6.43 -11.15
CA ALA A 234 -9.34 -6.17 -11.15
C ALA A 234 -9.79 -5.83 -9.72
N ILE A 235 -10.48 -4.70 -9.54
CA ILE A 235 -10.98 -4.26 -8.22
C ILE A 235 -12.22 -5.07 -7.84
N ASP A 236 -13.18 -5.24 -8.77
CA ASP A 236 -14.32 -6.14 -8.62
C ASP A 236 -14.61 -6.89 -9.93
N ALA A 237 -14.62 -8.22 -9.85
CA ALA A 237 -14.89 -9.11 -10.97
C ALA A 237 -16.36 -9.05 -11.46
N ASN A 238 -17.28 -8.52 -10.64
CA ASN A 238 -18.69 -8.35 -11.03
C ASN A 238 -18.87 -7.25 -12.09
N TYR A 239 -17.89 -6.36 -12.26
CA TYR A 239 -18.00 -5.18 -13.12
C TYR A 239 -16.95 -5.21 -14.23
N SER A 240 -17.25 -5.93 -15.31
CA SER A 240 -16.34 -6.11 -16.45
C SER A 240 -16.06 -4.86 -17.26
N ASN A 241 -16.79 -3.76 -17.04
CA ASN A 241 -16.66 -2.51 -17.80
C ASN A 241 -15.83 -1.45 -17.08
N GLY A 242 -15.19 -1.81 -15.97
CA GLY A 242 -14.34 -0.91 -15.21
C GLY A 242 -14.94 -0.56 -13.86
N SER A 243 -14.05 -0.53 -12.88
CA SER A 243 -14.32 -0.31 -11.47
C SER A 243 -13.26 0.62 -10.88
N ALA A 244 -13.62 1.25 -9.77
CA ALA A 244 -12.82 2.29 -9.13
C ALA A 244 -13.04 2.30 -7.62
N LEU A 245 -11.99 2.56 -6.86
CA LEU A 245 -12.08 2.93 -5.45
C LEU A 245 -11.81 4.43 -5.32
N ILE A 246 -12.74 5.16 -4.72
CA ILE A 246 -12.58 6.58 -4.39
C ILE A 246 -12.50 6.78 -2.89
N MET A 247 -11.70 7.75 -2.46
CA MET A 247 -11.59 8.14 -1.06
C MET A 247 -11.21 9.63 -0.94
N PRO A 248 -11.49 10.29 0.18
CA PRO A 248 -10.94 11.62 0.46
C PRO A 248 -9.42 11.59 0.42
N ALA A 249 -8.79 12.64 -0.12
CA ALA A 249 -7.34 12.71 -0.14
C ALA A 249 -6.75 12.61 1.27
N ASN A 250 -5.63 11.90 1.41
CA ASN A 250 -4.93 11.65 2.68
C ASN A 250 -5.70 10.79 3.71
N SER A 251 -6.73 10.05 3.29
CA SER A 251 -7.52 9.21 4.20
C SER A 251 -6.99 7.77 4.34
N PHE A 252 -6.15 7.29 3.42
CA PHE A 252 -5.54 5.97 3.51
C PHE A 252 -4.06 6.07 3.85
N ALA A 253 -3.64 5.38 4.91
CA ALA A 253 -2.26 5.40 5.39
C ALA A 253 -1.68 3.99 5.53
N GLY A 254 -0.41 3.87 5.13
CA GLY A 254 0.43 2.71 5.34
C GLY A 254 1.43 3.01 6.46
N LEU A 255 1.50 2.14 7.46
CA LEU A 255 2.34 2.28 8.64
C LEU A 255 3.42 1.20 8.61
N PRO A 256 4.54 1.39 7.87
CA PRO A 256 5.66 0.49 7.92
C PRO A 256 6.26 0.46 9.32
N TRP A 257 6.71 -0.71 9.74
CA TRP A 257 7.34 -0.93 11.03
C TRP A 257 8.55 -1.84 10.89
N ASN A 258 9.61 -1.49 11.61
CA ASN A 258 10.87 -2.22 11.67
C ASN A 258 11.15 -2.63 13.11
N ASP A 259 11.62 -3.86 13.32
CA ASP A 259 11.97 -4.33 14.65
C ASP A 259 13.05 -3.42 15.30
N PRO A 260 12.89 -3.01 16.58
CA PRO A 260 13.91 -2.23 17.28
C PRO A 260 15.31 -2.84 17.21
N THR A 261 15.43 -4.16 17.21
CA THR A 261 16.70 -4.90 17.12
C THR A 261 17.36 -4.72 15.75
N ASN A 262 16.56 -4.77 14.69
CA ASN A 262 17.00 -4.55 13.32
C ASN A 262 17.42 -3.09 13.10
N ARG A 263 16.64 -2.13 13.64
CA ARG A 263 16.99 -0.70 13.59
C ARG A 263 18.29 -0.37 14.32
N GLN A 264 18.63 -1.11 15.37
CA GLN A 264 19.85 -0.91 16.14
C GLN A 264 21.10 -1.54 15.48
N GLY A 265 20.94 -2.36 14.44
CA GLY A 265 22.08 -2.95 13.72
C GLY A 265 22.91 -3.88 14.61
N LYS A 266 22.29 -4.93 15.17
CA LYS A 266 22.94 -5.81 16.15
C LYS A 266 23.54 -7.05 15.48
N GLY A 267 24.74 -7.46 15.89
CA GLY A 267 25.31 -8.75 15.52
C GLY A 267 26.26 -8.70 14.32
N ASP A 268 26.54 -9.86 13.75
CA ASP A 268 27.49 -10.04 12.65
C ASP A 268 26.93 -11.07 11.67
N TYR A 269 26.73 -10.66 10.41
CA TYR A 269 26.18 -11.52 9.36
C TYR A 269 27.10 -12.71 9.01
N ASP A 270 28.41 -12.59 9.24
CA ASP A 270 29.40 -13.65 9.00
C ASP A 270 29.51 -14.63 10.20
N SER A 271 28.62 -14.50 11.19
CA SER A 271 28.58 -15.35 12.38
C SER A 271 27.36 -16.26 12.38
N VAL A 272 27.50 -17.44 13.01
CA VAL A 272 26.40 -18.37 13.30
C VAL A 272 25.35 -17.74 14.23
N LEU A 273 25.72 -16.71 14.99
CA LEU A 273 24.79 -15.94 15.82
C LEU A 273 23.88 -14.99 15.01
N GLY A 274 24.27 -14.68 13.78
CA GLY A 274 23.55 -13.79 12.88
C GLY A 274 23.71 -12.30 13.15
N GLY A 275 23.38 -11.53 12.13
CA GLY A 275 23.28 -10.08 12.16
C GLY A 275 21.86 -9.63 11.85
N TYR A 276 21.47 -8.53 12.48
CA TYR A 276 20.22 -7.83 12.29
C TYR A 276 20.51 -6.44 11.73
N GLY A 277 19.74 -6.01 10.75
CA GLY A 277 19.87 -4.69 10.16
C GLY A 277 18.63 -4.27 9.39
N VAL A 278 18.76 -3.14 8.71
CA VAL A 278 17.74 -2.56 7.86
C VAL A 278 18.34 -2.26 6.50
N VAL A 279 17.58 -2.56 5.44
CA VAL A 279 17.93 -2.24 4.05
C VAL A 279 16.90 -1.26 3.51
N THR A 280 17.35 -0.11 3.04
CA THR A 280 16.46 0.85 2.36
C THR A 280 16.00 0.27 1.03
N ASP A 281 14.73 0.46 0.71
CA ASP A 281 14.11 -0.07 -0.49
C ASP A 281 14.85 0.42 -1.77
N PRO A 282 15.43 -0.50 -2.55
CA PRO A 282 16.13 -0.14 -3.79
C PRO A 282 15.16 0.30 -4.90
N LEU A 283 13.84 0.09 -4.74
CA LEU A 283 12.84 0.51 -5.71
C LEU A 283 12.41 1.97 -5.55
N GLY A 284 12.89 2.66 -4.50
CA GLY A 284 12.67 4.09 -4.30
C GLY A 284 11.31 4.46 -3.67
N SER A 285 10.61 3.50 -3.05
CA SER A 285 9.35 3.78 -2.36
C SER A 285 9.51 4.50 -1.01
N GLY A 286 10.73 4.59 -0.49
CA GLY A 286 11.00 5.14 0.85
C GLY A 286 10.77 4.15 1.99
N LEU A 287 10.43 2.88 1.67
CA LEU A 287 10.35 1.80 2.65
C LEU A 287 11.74 1.37 3.15
N ASN A 288 11.75 0.81 4.35
CA ASN A 288 12.91 0.18 4.97
C ASN A 288 12.53 -1.28 5.30
N PHE A 289 13.27 -2.23 4.75
CA PHE A 289 13.09 -3.66 5.00
C PHE A 289 13.94 -4.11 6.17
N ASP A 290 13.37 -4.95 7.04
CA ASP A 290 14.13 -5.66 8.06
C ASP A 290 14.96 -6.75 7.38
N PHE A 291 16.27 -6.75 7.65
CA PHE A 291 17.20 -7.74 7.12
C PHE A 291 17.82 -8.54 8.27
N HIS A 292 17.77 -9.86 8.16
CA HIS A 292 18.45 -10.76 9.06
C HIS A 292 19.24 -11.78 8.25
N ALA A 293 20.50 -12.01 8.60
CA ALA A 293 21.30 -13.04 7.94
C ALA A 293 22.32 -13.66 8.89
N TYR A 294 22.66 -14.92 8.63
CA TYR A 294 23.70 -15.64 9.34
C TYR A 294 24.40 -16.61 8.37
N THR A 295 25.65 -16.95 8.66
CA THR A 295 26.40 -17.92 7.88
C THR A 295 26.53 -19.25 8.61
N THR A 296 26.37 -20.34 7.87
CA THR A 296 26.65 -21.69 8.36
C THR A 296 27.51 -22.47 7.38
N ARG A 297 28.15 -23.53 7.87
CA ARG A 297 28.94 -24.43 7.03
C ARG A 297 27.99 -25.34 6.26
N ALA A 298 28.17 -25.43 4.95
CA ALA A 298 27.35 -26.24 4.07
C ALA A 298 28.19 -27.03 3.06
N ASP A 299 27.62 -28.12 2.54
CA ASP A 299 28.10 -28.78 1.33
C ASP A 299 27.29 -28.21 0.15
N GLY A 300 27.89 -27.29 -0.60
CA GLY A 300 27.26 -26.62 -1.74
C GLY A 300 27.38 -27.37 -3.06
N SER A 301 27.94 -28.59 -3.07
CA SER A 301 28.30 -29.32 -4.29
C SER A 301 27.13 -29.59 -5.25
N SER A 302 25.90 -29.71 -4.73
CA SER A 302 24.69 -29.89 -5.54
C SER A 302 24.14 -28.59 -6.16
N GLN A 303 24.63 -27.41 -5.74
CA GLN A 303 24.16 -26.09 -6.21
C GLN A 303 25.29 -25.24 -6.83
N GLY A 304 26.37 -25.88 -7.30
CA GLY A 304 27.50 -25.20 -7.94
C GLY A 304 28.51 -24.57 -6.97
N GLY A 305 28.40 -24.88 -5.67
CA GLY A 305 29.38 -24.56 -4.63
C GLY A 305 30.41 -25.68 -4.40
N GLY A 306 31.19 -25.56 -3.34
CA GLY A 306 32.21 -26.55 -2.96
C GLY A 306 31.73 -27.57 -1.92
N VAL A 307 32.47 -28.68 -1.73
CA VAL A 307 32.20 -29.66 -0.66
C VAL A 307 32.49 -29.10 0.74
N GLN A 308 33.39 -28.11 0.81
CA GLN A 308 33.60 -27.27 2.00
C GLN A 308 33.13 -25.86 1.66
N ASP A 309 31.87 -25.51 1.93
CA ASP A 309 31.34 -24.19 1.63
C ASP A 309 30.75 -23.50 2.86
N GLU A 310 30.49 -22.21 2.71
CA GLU A 310 29.72 -21.40 3.64
C GLU A 310 28.47 -20.91 2.91
N VAL A 311 27.31 -21.11 3.54
CA VAL A 311 26.03 -20.60 3.03
C VAL A 311 25.63 -19.40 3.87
N LEU A 312 25.34 -18.30 3.20
CA LEU A 312 24.63 -17.17 3.80
C LEU A 312 23.14 -17.48 3.71
N GLU A 313 22.49 -17.62 4.85
CA GLU A 313 21.03 -17.70 4.96
C GLU A 313 20.51 -16.33 5.37
N ALA A 314 19.70 -15.72 4.51
CA ALA A 314 19.22 -14.36 4.67
C ALA A 314 17.70 -14.26 4.53
N GLU A 315 17.12 -13.28 5.20
CA GLU A 315 15.70 -12.99 5.18
C GLU A 315 15.49 -11.48 5.03
N MET A 316 14.63 -11.10 4.09
CA MET A 316 14.09 -9.75 3.97
C MET A 316 12.61 -9.74 4.38
N THR A 317 12.26 -8.81 5.26
CA THR A 317 10.93 -8.71 5.83
C THR A 317 10.36 -7.30 5.75
N LEU A 318 9.09 -7.21 5.34
CA LEU A 318 8.29 -5.99 5.37
C LEU A 318 7.11 -6.19 6.34
N THR A 319 7.04 -5.34 7.36
CA THR A 319 5.88 -5.29 8.26
C THR A 319 5.14 -3.99 8.05
N ILE A 320 3.88 -4.04 7.60
CA ILE A 320 3.09 -2.84 7.29
C ILE A 320 1.66 -2.97 7.82
N GLY A 321 1.18 -1.90 8.44
CA GLY A 321 -0.21 -1.78 8.90
C GLY A 321 -1.00 -0.85 7.99
N TRP A 322 -2.24 -1.20 7.69
CA TRP A 322 -3.14 -0.39 6.86
C TRP A 322 -4.21 0.26 7.73
N VAL A 323 -4.49 1.54 7.47
CA VAL A 323 -5.45 2.31 8.28
C VAL A 323 -6.33 3.18 7.42
N LEU A 324 -7.62 3.17 7.75
CA LEU A 324 -8.62 4.14 7.32
C LEU A 324 -9.20 4.85 8.55
N PRO A 325 -9.56 6.14 8.45
CA PRO A 325 -10.22 6.87 9.52
C PRO A 325 -11.61 6.25 9.78
N PRO A 326 -11.93 5.95 11.05
CA PRO A 326 -13.20 5.33 11.40
C PRO A 326 -14.33 6.36 11.33
N LEU A 327 -15.49 5.93 10.84
CA LEU A 327 -16.73 6.70 10.93
C LEU A 327 -17.58 6.23 12.12
N SER A 328 -18.48 7.11 12.58
CA SER A 328 -19.33 6.86 13.76
C SER A 328 -20.44 5.85 13.49
N THR A 329 -20.89 5.75 12.25
CA THR A 329 -21.92 4.81 11.81
C THR A 329 -21.28 3.43 11.59
N ALA A 330 -21.96 2.36 11.99
CA ALA A 330 -21.54 1.01 11.62
C ALA A 330 -21.62 0.83 10.10
N ASP A 331 -20.71 0.03 9.53
CA ASP A 331 -20.67 -0.32 8.10
C ASP A 331 -20.48 0.87 7.13
N GLU A 332 -20.20 2.07 7.65
CA GLU A 332 -19.81 3.25 6.89
C GLU A 332 -18.29 3.41 6.92
N ALA A 333 -17.69 3.61 5.75
CA ALA A 333 -16.26 3.86 5.60
C ALA A 333 -15.99 5.04 4.67
N VAL A 334 -14.75 5.52 4.65
CA VAL A 334 -14.33 6.63 3.77
C VAL A 334 -14.04 6.21 2.34
N VAL A 335 -13.89 4.91 2.10
CA VAL A 335 -13.63 4.32 0.78
C VAL A 335 -14.96 3.90 0.18
N TYR A 336 -15.22 4.31 -1.05
CA TYR A 336 -16.39 3.90 -1.82
C TYR A 336 -15.95 3.24 -3.11
N GLU A 337 -16.68 2.19 -3.50
CA GLU A 337 -16.51 1.56 -4.80
C GLU A 337 -17.47 2.19 -5.81
N LEU A 338 -16.97 2.40 -7.02
CA LEU A 338 -17.74 2.83 -8.18
C LEU A 338 -17.52 1.86 -9.32
N ALA A 339 -18.59 1.59 -10.06
CA ALA A 339 -18.56 0.69 -11.19
C ALA A 339 -19.28 1.29 -12.39
N GLN A 340 -18.72 1.05 -13.57
CA GLN A 340 -19.33 1.42 -14.84
C GLN A 340 -20.21 0.26 -15.33
N LEU A 341 -21.51 0.51 -15.52
CA LEU A 341 -22.42 -0.44 -16.16
C LEU A 341 -22.26 -0.42 -17.68
N THR A 342 -22.84 -1.45 -18.31
CA THR A 342 -22.95 -1.62 -19.76
C THR A 342 -23.71 -0.50 -20.44
#